data_AF-A0A838GMB8-F1
#
_entry.id   AF-A0A838GMB8-F1
#
_cell.length_a   1.000
_cell.length_b   1.000
_cell.length_c   1.000
_cell.angle_alpha   90.00
_cell.angle_beta   90.00
_cell.angle_gamma   90.00
#
_symmetry.space_group_name_H-M   'P 1'
#
loop_
_entity.id
_entity.type
_entity.pdbx_description
1 polymer ?
#
loop_
_entity_poly.entity_id
_entity_poly.type
_entity_poly.pdbx_seq_one_letter_code
_entity_poly.pdbx_strand_id
1 'polypeptide(L)'
;MTADGPRAHADTGLARFGAEFVRYSLVIVLIWVGALKFASYEAEAIAPLAMESPLLSWLLDIFSVETFALLLGIAEILAGVAIALRPVQPLLSALGSAFAVVLFAVTLSFLLTTPGVYTADGFPQLSPMPGQFLAKDLVLLAVAVWLLGESLAAVRARRSVGAGQVQASTR
;
A
#
# COMPACT_ATOMS: atom_id res chain seq x y z
N MET A 1 24.84 20.80 34.08
CA MET A 1 24.93 20.97 32.62
C MET A 1 24.67 19.60 31.98
N THR A 2 23.47 19.02 32.18
CA THR A 2 22.28 19.08 31.27
C THR A 2 22.68 18.68 29.84
N ALA A 3 22.27 17.55 29.26
CA ALA A 3 21.10 16.72 29.51
C ALA A 3 21.41 15.26 29.17
N ASP A 4 21.20 14.37 30.14
CA ASP A 4 20.92 12.96 29.85
C ASP A 4 19.49 12.95 29.29
N GLY A 5 19.37 12.95 27.97
CA GLY A 5 18.08 13.05 27.29
C GLY A 5 17.28 11.76 27.49
N PRO A 6 16.10 11.77 28.12
CA PRO A 6 15.24 10.59 28.16
C PRO A 6 14.57 10.47 26.79
N ARG A 7 15.22 9.78 25.84
CA ARG A 7 14.56 9.27 24.64
C ARG A 7 14.75 7.77 24.47
N ALA A 8 14.68 7.06 25.59
CA ALA A 8 14.18 5.69 25.57
C ALA A 8 12.65 5.77 25.66
N HIS A 9 11.99 6.21 24.57
CA HIS A 9 10.55 5.96 24.46
C HIS A 9 10.41 4.45 24.36
N ALA A 10 9.90 3.85 25.43
CA ALA A 10 9.74 2.42 25.56
C ALA A 10 9.05 1.85 24.31
N ASP A 11 9.76 0.97 23.60
CA ASP A 11 9.15 0.01 22.68
C ASP A 11 8.29 -0.95 23.52
N THR A 12 7.12 -0.48 23.93
CA THR A 12 6.15 -1.28 24.66
C THR A 12 5.73 -2.46 23.78
N GLY A 13 5.42 -3.61 24.38
CA GLY A 13 4.91 -4.76 23.64
C GLY A 13 3.69 -4.43 22.77
N LEU A 14 2.87 -3.45 23.21
CA LEU A 14 1.73 -2.93 22.46
C LEU A 14 2.14 -2.23 21.16
N ALA A 15 3.19 -1.40 21.17
CA ALA A 15 3.66 -0.71 19.96
C ALA A 15 4.17 -1.71 18.91
N ARG A 16 4.90 -2.74 19.34
CA ARG A 16 5.35 -3.83 18.46
C ARG A 16 4.19 -4.62 17.88
N PHE A 17 3.22 -4.98 18.73
CA PHE A 17 2.01 -5.65 18.28
C PHE A 17 1.23 -4.80 17.26
N GLY A 18 1.04 -3.51 17.54
CA GLY A 18 0.39 -2.57 16.63
C GLY A 18 1.10 -2.48 15.28
N ALA A 19 2.44 -2.45 15.29
CA ALA A 19 3.23 -2.44 14.07
C ALA A 19 3.03 -3.69 13.19
N GLU A 20 3.05 -4.87 13.81
CA GLU A 20 2.78 -6.13 13.11
C GLU A 20 1.33 -6.20 12.64
N PHE A 21 0.38 -5.76 13.47
CA PHE A 21 -1.04 -5.72 13.12
C PHE A 21 -1.31 -4.83 11.91
N VAL A 22 -0.70 -3.64 11.86
CA VAL A 22 -0.78 -2.74 10.71
C VAL A 22 -0.19 -3.36 9.44
N ARG A 23 0.94 -4.07 9.55
CA ARG A 23 1.53 -4.77 8.40
C ARG A 23 0.58 -5.84 7.87
N TYR A 24 0.14 -6.74 8.74
CA TYR A 24 -0.67 -7.88 8.31
C TYR A 24 -2.11 -7.49 7.95
N SER A 25 -2.66 -6.41 8.51
CA SER A 25 -3.94 -5.88 8.04
C SER A 25 -3.85 -5.40 6.61
N LEU A 26 -2.77 -4.69 6.22
CA LEU A 26 -2.57 -4.29 4.83
C LEU A 26 -2.35 -5.50 3.90
N VAL A 27 -1.57 -6.49 4.34
CA VAL A 27 -1.37 -7.75 3.60
C VAL A 27 -2.71 -8.44 3.33
N ILE A 28 -3.55 -8.58 4.35
CA ILE A 28 -4.86 -9.21 4.24
C ILE A 28 -5.73 -8.42 3.26
N VAL A 29 -5.79 -7.09 3.39
CA VAL A 29 -6.58 -6.25 2.48
C VAL A 29 -6.13 -6.40 1.03
N LEU A 30 -4.83 -6.32 0.75
CA LEU A 30 -4.30 -6.47 -0.62
C LEU A 30 -4.60 -7.85 -1.21
N ILE A 31 -4.37 -8.92 -0.46
CA ILE A 31 -4.63 -10.28 -0.95
C ILE A 31 -6.14 -10.49 -1.15
N TRP A 32 -6.96 -10.02 -0.23
CA TRP A 32 -8.41 -10.22 -0.29
C TRP A 32 -9.04 -9.43 -1.42
N VAL A 33 -8.76 -8.12 -1.51
CA VAL A 33 -9.26 -7.26 -2.59
C VAL A 33 -8.74 -7.75 -3.95
N GLY A 34 -7.46 -8.12 -4.04
CA GLY A 34 -6.90 -8.69 -5.26
C GLY A 34 -7.53 -10.02 -5.66
N ALA A 35 -7.86 -10.88 -4.71
CA ALA A 35 -8.59 -12.13 -4.98
C ALA A 35 -10.01 -11.87 -5.47
N LEU A 36 -10.68 -10.81 -4.97
CA LEU A 36 -12.01 -10.45 -5.45
C LEU A 36 -11.99 -9.96 -6.91
N LYS A 37 -10.87 -9.44 -7.43
CA LYS A 37 -10.74 -9.03 -8.85
C LYS A 37 -10.89 -10.16 -9.86
N PHE A 38 -10.83 -11.41 -9.43
CA PHE A 38 -11.11 -12.59 -10.26
C PHE A 38 -12.61 -12.86 -10.39
N ALA A 39 -13.46 -12.21 -9.59
CA ALA A 39 -14.90 -12.29 -9.70
C ALA A 39 -15.42 -11.29 -10.76
N SER A 40 -16.30 -11.75 -11.64
CA SER A 40 -16.81 -10.96 -12.77
C SER A 40 -17.49 -9.65 -12.35
N TYR A 41 -18.12 -9.61 -11.17
CA TYR A 41 -18.80 -8.40 -10.68
C TYR A 41 -17.84 -7.26 -10.32
N GLU A 42 -16.57 -7.54 -9.98
CA GLU A 42 -15.58 -6.50 -9.67
C GLU A 42 -15.10 -5.78 -10.93
N ALA A 43 -15.06 -6.45 -12.08
CA ALA A 43 -14.73 -5.82 -13.35
C ALA A 43 -15.74 -4.73 -13.70
N GLU A 44 -17.03 -5.00 -13.49
CA GLU A 44 -18.12 -4.03 -13.68
C GLU A 44 -18.06 -2.87 -12.68
N ALA A 45 -17.64 -3.13 -11.44
CA ALA A 45 -17.52 -2.10 -10.41
C ALA A 45 -16.37 -1.10 -10.67
N ILE A 46 -15.26 -1.57 -11.25
CA ILE A 46 -14.09 -0.73 -11.54
C ILE A 46 -14.25 0.02 -12.87
N ALA A 47 -14.98 -0.55 -13.84
CA ALA A 47 -15.07 0.00 -15.20
C ALA A 47 -15.39 1.50 -15.22
N PRO A 48 -16.40 2.02 -14.49
CA PRO A 48 -16.71 3.44 -14.52
C PRO A 48 -15.60 4.31 -13.93
N LEU A 49 -14.93 3.82 -12.88
CA LEU A 49 -13.84 4.57 -12.24
C LEU A 49 -12.61 4.66 -13.15
N ALA A 50 -12.29 3.56 -13.84
CA ALA A 50 -11.12 3.49 -14.72
C ALA A 50 -11.34 4.21 -16.05
N MET A 51 -12.55 4.13 -16.62
CA MET A 51 -12.89 4.82 -17.88
C MET A 51 -12.88 6.33 -17.76
N GLU A 52 -13.34 6.86 -16.62
CA GLU A 52 -13.38 8.31 -16.35
C GLU A 52 -12.04 8.86 -15.82
N SER A 53 -11.08 7.99 -15.49
CA SER A 53 -9.79 8.41 -14.95
C SER A 53 -8.77 8.69 -16.07
N PRO A 54 -8.19 9.91 -16.15
CA PRO A 54 -7.12 10.21 -17.10
C PRO A 54 -5.87 9.34 -16.95
N LEU A 55 -5.68 8.73 -15.76
CA LEU A 55 -4.51 7.90 -15.47
C LEU A 55 -4.67 6.47 -16.00
N LEU A 56 -5.90 5.97 -16.15
CA LEU A 56 -6.19 4.58 -16.50
C LEU A 56 -6.90 4.41 -17.84
N SER A 57 -7.56 5.45 -18.35
CA SER A 57 -8.34 5.36 -19.60
C SER A 57 -7.51 4.87 -20.77
N TRP A 58 -6.29 5.37 -20.95
CA TRP A 58 -5.37 4.92 -22.01
C TRP A 58 -4.97 3.45 -21.90
N LEU A 59 -4.95 2.89 -20.67
CA LEU A 59 -4.59 1.48 -20.46
C LEU A 59 -5.74 0.57 -20.90
N LEU A 60 -6.98 1.05 -20.78
CA LEU A 60 -8.17 0.38 -21.29
C LEU A 60 -8.30 0.42 -22.82
N ASP A 61 -7.55 1.30 -23.51
CA ASP A 61 -7.42 1.25 -24.97
C ASP A 61 -6.53 0.08 -25.44
N ILE A 62 -5.68 -0.45 -24.55
CA ILE A 62 -4.75 -1.55 -24.83
C ILE A 62 -5.31 -2.89 -24.32
N PHE A 63 -5.94 -2.89 -23.14
CA PHE A 63 -6.45 -4.08 -22.46
C PHE A 63 -7.96 -4.00 -22.22
N SER A 64 -8.67 -5.13 -22.26
CA SER A 64 -10.06 -5.17 -21.79
C SER A 64 -10.13 -4.88 -20.28
N VAL A 65 -11.27 -4.36 -19.82
CA VAL A 65 -11.52 -4.11 -18.39
C VAL A 65 -11.33 -5.38 -17.54
N GLU A 66 -11.77 -6.53 -18.06
CA GLU A 66 -11.58 -7.83 -17.41
C GLU A 66 -10.10 -8.20 -17.28
N THR A 67 -9.32 -8.03 -18.35
CA THR A 67 -7.88 -8.31 -18.34
C THR A 67 -7.16 -7.37 -17.38
N PHE A 68 -7.52 -6.09 -17.40
CA PHE A 68 -6.99 -5.10 -16.47
C PHE A 68 -7.29 -5.48 -15.02
N ALA A 69 -8.53 -5.85 -14.70
CA ALA A 69 -8.93 -6.28 -13.36
C ALA A 69 -8.12 -7.52 -12.91
N LEU A 70 -7.96 -8.52 -13.77
CA LEU A 70 -7.16 -9.72 -13.47
C LEU A 70 -5.69 -9.38 -13.19
N LEU A 71 -5.07 -8.56 -14.05
CA LEU A 71 -3.68 -8.15 -13.88
C LEU A 71 -3.48 -7.35 -12.60
N LEU A 72 -4.40 -6.44 -12.29
CA LEU A 72 -4.40 -5.67 -11.05
C LEU A 72 -4.53 -6.60 -9.84
N GLY A 73 -5.45 -7.55 -9.87
CA GLY A 73 -5.66 -8.52 -8.79
C GLY A 73 -4.42 -9.39 -8.51
N ILE A 74 -3.75 -9.87 -9.57
CA ILE A 74 -2.47 -10.57 -9.45
C ILE A 74 -1.43 -9.65 -8.79
N ALA A 75 -1.32 -8.40 -9.25
CA ALA A 75 -0.35 -7.46 -8.73
C ALA A 75 -0.60 -7.13 -7.24
N GLU A 76 -1.86 -6.95 -6.83
CA GLU A 76 -2.26 -6.74 -5.43
C GLU A 76 -1.87 -7.92 -4.54
N ILE A 77 -2.16 -9.15 -4.97
CA ILE A 77 -1.79 -10.36 -4.24
C ILE A 77 -0.27 -10.47 -4.10
N LEU A 78 0.47 -10.26 -5.20
CA LEU A 78 1.93 -10.32 -5.18
C LEU A 78 2.53 -9.24 -4.25
N ALA A 79 1.97 -8.03 -4.25
CA ALA A 79 2.38 -6.98 -3.34
C ALA A 79 2.10 -7.34 -1.87
N GLY A 80 0.92 -7.88 -1.57
CA GLY A 80 0.57 -8.36 -0.23
C GLY A 80 1.54 -9.46 0.25
N VAL A 81 1.83 -10.45 -0.59
CA VAL A 81 2.83 -11.50 -0.28
C VAL A 81 4.22 -10.91 -0.07
N ALA A 82 4.65 -9.98 -0.93
CA ALA A 82 5.95 -9.34 -0.81
C ALA A 82 6.11 -8.57 0.52
N ILE A 83 5.06 -7.84 0.94
CA ILE A 83 5.02 -7.12 2.23
C ILE A 83 5.07 -8.11 3.42
N ALA A 84 4.35 -9.23 3.33
CA ALA A 84 4.37 -10.26 4.38
C ALA A 84 5.76 -10.86 4.60
N LEU A 85 6.60 -10.90 3.55
CA LEU A 85 7.96 -11.44 3.60
C LEU A 85 8.99 -10.53 4.29
N ARG A 86 8.58 -9.38 4.87
CA ARG A 86 9.47 -8.46 5.61
C ARG A 86 10.45 -9.16 6.56
N PRO A 87 10.06 -10.15 7.40
CA PRO A 87 10.98 -10.79 8.35
C PRO A 87 12.12 -11.54 7.65
N VAL A 88 11.89 -12.07 6.46
CA VAL A 88 12.87 -12.89 5.72
C VAL A 88 13.66 -12.04 4.72
N GLN A 89 12.97 -11.22 3.91
CA GLN A 89 13.55 -10.42 2.83
C GLN A 89 12.98 -8.99 2.85
N PRO A 90 13.56 -8.06 3.62
CA PRO A 90 13.04 -6.70 3.75
C PRO A 90 13.10 -5.90 2.45
N LEU A 91 13.96 -6.29 1.50
CA LEU A 91 13.97 -5.70 0.16
C LEU A 91 12.70 -6.02 -0.62
N LEU A 92 12.21 -7.27 -0.58
CA LEU A 92 10.96 -7.65 -1.23
C LEU A 92 9.78 -6.90 -0.60
N SER A 93 9.77 -6.78 0.73
CA SER A 93 8.76 -5.97 1.44
C SER A 93 8.81 -4.50 1.04
N ALA A 94 10.00 -3.91 0.86
CA ALA A 94 10.12 -2.55 0.39
C ALA A 94 9.55 -2.38 -1.04
N LEU A 95 9.84 -3.32 -1.95
CA LEU A 95 9.29 -3.28 -3.31
C LEU A 95 7.76 -3.43 -3.32
N GLY A 96 7.23 -4.39 -2.55
CA GLY A 96 5.78 -4.57 -2.40
C GLY A 96 5.10 -3.34 -1.79
N SER A 97 5.73 -2.74 -0.77
CA SER A 97 5.23 -1.51 -0.14
C SER A 97 5.26 -0.32 -1.10
N ALA A 98 6.33 -0.17 -1.90
CA ALA A 98 6.43 0.88 -2.90
C ALA A 98 5.35 0.74 -3.99
N PHE A 99 5.09 -0.50 -4.44
CA PHE A 99 4.00 -0.78 -5.35
C PHE A 99 2.64 -0.42 -4.73
N ALA A 100 2.39 -0.82 -3.48
CA ALA A 100 1.16 -0.48 -2.77
C ALA A 100 0.97 1.04 -2.62
N VAL A 101 2.03 1.81 -2.38
CA VAL A 101 1.99 3.28 -2.39
C VAL A 101 1.48 3.81 -3.72
N VAL A 102 2.03 3.34 -4.84
CA VAL A 102 1.59 3.75 -6.17
C VAL A 102 0.13 3.37 -6.39
N LEU A 103 -0.25 2.14 -6.03
CA LEU A 103 -1.62 1.63 -6.18
C LEU A 103 -2.63 2.51 -5.44
N PHE A 104 -2.43 2.75 -4.13
CA PHE A 104 -3.37 3.58 -3.38
C PHE A 104 -3.32 5.06 -3.76
N ALA A 105 -2.19 5.58 -4.22
CA ALA A 105 -2.11 6.94 -4.76
C ALA A 105 -2.94 7.09 -6.04
N VAL A 106 -2.90 6.08 -6.93
CA VAL A 106 -3.76 6.04 -8.12
C VAL A 106 -5.22 5.94 -7.71
N THR A 107 -5.58 5.05 -6.78
CA THR A 107 -6.97 4.94 -6.30
C THR A 107 -7.48 6.24 -5.67
N LEU A 108 -6.66 6.91 -4.85
CA LEU A 108 -7.03 8.20 -4.25
C LEU A 108 -7.15 9.33 -5.27
N SER A 109 -6.47 9.24 -6.42
CA SER A 109 -6.64 10.23 -7.49
C SER A 109 -8.08 10.28 -8.00
N PHE A 110 -8.83 9.16 -7.91
CA PHE A 110 -10.24 9.11 -8.30
C PHE A 110 -11.12 10.04 -7.46
N LEU A 111 -10.72 10.35 -6.22
CA LEU A 111 -11.42 11.34 -5.39
C LEU A 111 -11.45 12.74 -6.03
N LEU A 112 -10.50 13.02 -6.92
CA LEU A 112 -10.37 14.30 -7.63
C LEU A 112 -10.87 14.20 -9.08
N THR A 113 -10.66 13.06 -9.73
CA THR A 113 -10.91 12.92 -11.17
C THR A 113 -12.27 12.34 -11.51
N THR A 114 -12.90 11.60 -10.61
CA THR A 114 -14.08 10.79 -10.95
C THR A 114 -15.40 11.53 -10.64
N PRO A 115 -16.32 11.63 -11.61
CA PRO A 115 -17.67 12.17 -11.38
C PRO A 115 -18.45 11.35 -10.33
N GLY A 116 -19.30 12.01 -9.53
CA GLY A 116 -20.14 11.34 -8.53
C GLY A 116 -19.46 11.02 -7.19
N VAL A 117 -18.18 11.39 -7.01
CA VAL A 117 -17.49 11.33 -5.71
C VAL A 117 -18.12 12.28 -4.68
N TYR A 118 -18.55 13.47 -5.13
CA TYR A 118 -19.22 14.46 -4.29
C TYR A 118 -20.74 14.42 -4.53
N THR A 119 -21.53 14.75 -3.50
CA THR A 119 -22.99 14.89 -3.65
C THR A 119 -23.32 16.16 -4.44
N ALA A 120 -24.61 16.39 -4.71
CA ALA A 120 -25.09 17.58 -5.44
C ALA A 120 -24.66 18.90 -4.77
N ASP A 121 -24.45 18.91 -3.45
CA ASP A 121 -24.01 20.08 -2.68
C ASP A 121 -22.50 20.36 -2.85
N GLY A 122 -21.76 19.45 -3.48
CA GLY A 122 -20.34 19.60 -3.80
C GLY A 122 -19.39 19.26 -2.65
N PHE A 123 -18.20 19.86 -2.67
CA PHE A 123 -17.20 19.65 -1.62
C PHE A 123 -17.62 20.37 -0.32
N PRO A 124 -17.48 19.75 0.87
CA PRO A 124 -16.80 18.48 1.18
C PRO A 124 -17.71 17.24 1.31
N GLN A 125 -18.95 17.26 0.82
CA GLN A 125 -19.89 16.16 1.00
C GLN A 125 -19.58 14.98 0.06
N LEU A 126 -19.01 13.90 0.60
CA LEU A 126 -18.72 12.68 -0.15
C LEU A 126 -19.95 11.77 -0.28
N SER A 127 -20.18 11.26 -1.48
CA SER A 127 -21.19 10.23 -1.74
C SER A 127 -20.86 8.93 -0.98
N PRO A 128 -21.87 8.16 -0.53
CA PRO A 128 -21.62 6.86 0.10
C PRO A 128 -20.80 5.91 -0.78
N MET A 129 -21.05 5.92 -2.08
CA MET A 129 -20.25 5.25 -3.10
C MET A 129 -20.16 6.15 -4.34
N PRO A 130 -18.96 6.42 -4.91
CA PRO A 130 -17.65 5.90 -4.47
C PRO A 130 -16.93 6.77 -3.42
N GLY A 131 -17.41 7.97 -3.09
CA GLY A 131 -16.62 8.98 -2.37
C GLY A 131 -16.07 8.53 -1.01
N GLN A 132 -16.94 8.09 -0.10
CA GLN A 132 -16.54 7.61 1.24
C GLN A 132 -15.68 6.33 1.16
N PHE A 133 -15.96 5.47 0.18
CA PHE A 133 -15.17 4.26 -0.07
C PHE A 133 -13.74 4.58 -0.51
N LEU A 134 -13.54 5.62 -1.32
CA LEU A 134 -12.21 6.06 -1.73
C LEU A 134 -11.47 6.80 -0.61
N ALA A 135 -12.19 7.58 0.20
CA ALA A 135 -11.57 8.38 1.27
C ALA A 135 -10.83 7.54 2.31
N LYS A 136 -11.32 6.33 2.63
CA LYS A 136 -10.64 5.41 3.56
C LYS A 136 -9.31 4.88 3.03
N ASP A 137 -9.09 4.87 1.72
CA ASP A 137 -7.82 4.40 1.14
C ASP A 137 -6.65 5.34 1.47
N LEU A 138 -6.92 6.56 1.95
CA LEU A 138 -5.91 7.44 2.53
C LEU A 138 -5.16 6.78 3.68
N VAL A 139 -5.85 5.98 4.49
CA VAL A 139 -5.24 5.22 5.58
C VAL A 139 -4.34 4.13 5.02
N LEU A 140 -4.77 3.42 3.97
CA LEU A 140 -3.99 2.37 3.34
C LEU A 140 -2.73 2.92 2.67
N LEU A 141 -2.82 4.09 2.02
CA LEU A 141 -1.67 4.81 1.48
C LEU A 141 -0.68 5.17 2.60
N ALA A 142 -1.16 5.75 3.71
CA ALA A 142 -0.31 6.12 4.84
C ALA A 142 0.41 4.90 5.43
N VAL A 143 -0.30 3.78 5.59
CA VAL A 143 0.27 2.51 6.05
C VAL A 143 1.33 1.99 5.06
N ALA A 144 1.06 2.02 3.76
CA ALA A 144 2.02 1.58 2.74
C ALA A 144 3.31 2.42 2.76
N VAL A 145 3.19 3.75 2.88
CA VAL A 145 4.36 4.65 3.03
C VAL A 145 5.16 4.33 4.29
N TRP A 146 4.47 4.09 5.40
CA TRP A 146 5.12 3.74 6.66
C TRP A 146 5.87 2.39 6.58
N LEU A 147 5.25 1.36 6.02
CA LEU A 147 5.89 0.04 5.81
C LEU A 147 7.05 0.09 4.83
N LEU A 148 6.99 0.96 3.81
CA LEU A 148 8.11 1.20 2.90
C LEU A 148 9.31 1.75 3.68
N GLY A 149 9.10 2.79 4.50
CA GLY A 149 10.15 3.36 5.34
C GLY A 149 10.75 2.35 6.31
N GLU A 150 9.90 1.58 6.98
CA GLU A 150 10.30 0.51 7.91
C GLU A 150 11.13 -0.58 7.20
N SER A 151 10.69 -1.04 6.04
CA SER A 151 11.38 -2.06 5.25
C SER A 151 12.74 -1.57 4.75
N LEU A 152 12.83 -0.32 4.28
CA LEU A 152 14.10 0.28 3.85
C LEU A 152 15.09 0.45 5.01
N ALA A 153 14.61 0.80 6.20
CA ALA A 153 15.44 0.85 7.40
C ALA A 153 16.00 -0.54 7.74
N ALA A 154 15.17 -1.59 7.66
CA ALA A 154 15.60 -2.97 7.87
C ALA A 154 16.65 -3.44 6.83
N VAL A 155 16.51 -3.04 5.55
CA VAL A 155 17.53 -3.31 4.51
C VAL A 155 18.88 -2.66 4.86
N ARG A 156 18.86 -1.39 5.29
CA ARG A 156 20.08 -0.65 5.67
C ARG A 156 20.77 -1.29 6.88
N ALA A 157 19.99 -1.70 7.89
CA ALA A 157 20.51 -2.37 9.08
C ALA A 157 21.17 -3.73 8.77
N ARG A 158 20.61 -4.52 7.84
CA ARG A 158 21.25 -5.79 7.43
C ARG A 158 22.55 -5.57 6.68
N ARG A 159 22.64 -4.52 5.85
CA ARG A 159 23.87 -4.18 5.11
C ARG A 159 25.00 -3.73 6.04
N SER A 160 24.70 -2.95 7.07
CA SER A 160 25.73 -2.51 8.04
C SER A 160 26.29 -3.69 8.85
N VAL A 161 25.42 -4.61 9.29
CA VAL A 161 25.86 -5.84 9.97
C VAL A 161 26.75 -6.69 9.06
N GLY A 162 26.36 -6.90 7.80
CA GLY A 162 27.17 -7.63 6.83
C GLY A 162 28.55 -7.01 6.59
N ALA A 163 28.62 -5.68 6.44
CA ALA A 163 29.89 -4.97 6.24
C ALA A 163 30.85 -5.09 7.45
N GLY A 164 30.31 -5.04 8.68
CA GLY A 164 31.11 -5.20 9.90
C GLY A 164 31.70 -6.61 10.07
N GLN A 165 30.96 -7.65 9.67
CA GLN A 165 31.43 -9.04 9.74
C GLN A 165 32.59 -9.30 8.76
N VAL A 166 32.52 -8.74 7.54
CA VAL A 166 33.61 -8.86 6.55
C VAL A 166 34.89 -8.24 7.09
N GLN A 167 34.80 -7.06 7.70
CA GLN A 167 35.97 -6.36 8.24
C GLN A 167 36.60 -7.06 9.45
N ALA A 168 35.80 -7.77 10.25
CA ALA A 168 36.29 -8.58 11.38
C ALA A 168 37.02 -9.85 10.93
N SER A 169 36.62 -10.47 9.81
CA SER A 169 37.28 -11.68 9.26
C SER A 169 38.60 -11.39 8.54
N THR A 170 38.95 -10.12 8.30
CA THR A 170 40.16 -9.73 7.57
C THR A 170 41.29 -9.24 8.50
N ARG A 171 41.10 -9.35 9.82
CA ARG A 171 42.09 -9.05 10.86
C ARG A 171 42.51 -10.32 11.58
#